data_AF-A0A2V3JE98-F1
#
_entry.id   AF-A0A2V3JE98-F1
#
_cell.length_a   1.000
_cell.length_b   1.000
_cell.length_c   1.000
_cell.angle_alpha   90.00
_cell.angle_beta   90.00
_cell.angle_gamma   90.00
#
_symmetry.space_group_name_H-M   'P 1'
#
loop_
_entity.id
_entity.type
_entity.pdbx_description
1 polymer ?
#
loop_
_entity_poly.entity_id
_entity_poly.type
_entity_poly.pdbx_seq_one_letter_code
_entity_poly.pdbx_strand_id
1 'polypeptide(L)'
;MDITVSLQIKITFDGNKKVSVGNVATAVKGLGLEQKVTEAVIERVDEELIEKYCGGKYARGNSKKRYQRAGSVERHPVTSVGKLNLRLHRVRDKEEEKIFLPVEDRVEFDGKKVYQEDISMISAELATRLTYRDAVKEGKQFIKDFPSACTINRRVIDGVHP
;
A
#
# COMPACT_ATOMS: atom_id res chain seq x y z
N MET A 1 4.79 -12.53 14.98
CA MET A 1 5.73 -11.95 14.00
C MET A 1 5.69 -10.48 14.29
N ASP A 2 6.77 -9.95 14.82
CA ASP A 2 6.81 -8.59 15.34
C ASP A 2 7.60 -7.75 14.36
N ILE A 3 6.88 -6.92 13.60
CA ILE A 3 7.47 -6.09 12.56
C ILE A 3 7.87 -4.78 13.20
N THR A 4 9.17 -4.48 13.17
CA THR A 4 9.70 -3.18 13.64
C THR A 4 10.15 -2.36 12.44
N VAL A 5 9.54 -1.19 12.26
CA VAL A 5 9.94 -0.22 11.24
C VAL A 5 10.50 1.03 11.93
N SER A 6 11.72 1.41 11.57
CA SER A 6 12.36 2.65 12.03
C SER A 6 12.45 3.63 10.87
N LEU A 7 11.93 4.84 11.05
CA LEU A 7 11.93 5.90 10.05
C LEU A 7 12.68 7.11 10.59
N GLN A 8 13.61 7.64 9.79
CA GLN A 8 14.29 8.88 10.08
C GLN A 8 13.70 10.00 9.23
N ILE A 9 13.25 11.07 9.89
CA ILE A 9 12.65 12.22 9.22
C ILE A 9 13.59 13.41 9.41
N LYS A 10 14.00 14.03 8.30
CA LYS A 10 14.82 15.24 8.30
C LYS A 10 13.94 16.45 8.00
N ILE A 11 13.82 17.36 8.95
CA ILE A 11 13.12 18.64 8.81
C ILE A 11 14.12 19.76 9.06
N THR A 12 14.24 20.70 8.12
CA THR A 12 15.17 21.82 8.22
C THR A 12 14.40 23.09 8.56
N PHE A 13 14.88 23.83 9.55
CA PHE A 13 14.36 25.14 9.94
C PHE A 13 15.33 26.23 9.51
N ASP A 14 14.81 27.34 8.99
CA ASP A 14 15.60 28.57 8.78
C ASP A 14 15.83 29.24 10.15
N GLY A 15 17.10 29.34 10.57
CA GLY A 15 17.48 29.83 11.89
C GLY A 15 17.14 31.30 12.15
N ASN A 16 16.83 32.07 11.10
CA ASN A 16 16.54 33.50 11.22
C ASN A 16 15.05 33.81 11.44
N LYS A 17 14.16 32.81 11.46
CA LYS A 17 12.71 33.03 11.57
C LYS A 17 12.06 32.04 12.54
N LYS A 18 11.22 32.56 13.43
CA LYS A 18 10.34 31.73 14.27
C LYS A 18 9.31 31.05 13.37
N VAL A 19 9.15 29.74 13.51
CA VAL A 19 8.14 28.95 12.80
C VAL A 19 7.01 28.62 13.78
N SER A 20 5.76 28.85 13.37
CA SER A 20 4.60 28.51 14.20
C SER A 20 4.41 27.00 14.27
N VAL A 21 3.82 26.52 15.37
CA VAL A 21 3.47 25.09 15.53
C VAL A 21 2.57 24.62 14.38
N GLY A 22 1.65 25.46 13.91
CA GLY A 22 0.80 25.17 12.75
C GLY A 22 1.60 24.92 11.47
N ASN A 23 2.61 25.74 11.18
CA ASN A 23 3.47 25.56 10.02
C ASN A 23 4.29 24.26 10.11
N VAL A 24 4.74 23.90 11.32
CA VAL A 24 5.41 22.60 11.55
C VAL A 24 4.46 21.45 11.26
N ALA A 25 3.23 21.50 11.77
CA ALA A 25 2.22 20.46 11.51
C ALA A 25 1.89 20.33 10.01
N THR A 26 1.73 21.44 9.30
CA THR A 26 1.49 21.44 7.85
C THR A 26 2.68 20.84 7.09
N ALA A 27 3.91 21.21 7.46
CA ALA A 27 5.12 20.66 6.84
C ALA A 27 5.21 19.14 7.05
N VAL A 28 4.97 18.67 8.28
CA VAL A 28 4.97 17.23 8.62
C VAL A 28 3.88 16.48 7.85
N LYS A 29 2.65 17.02 7.81
CA LYS A 29 1.53 16.41 7.05
C LYS A 29 1.87 16.29 5.56
N GLY A 30 2.58 17.26 4.99
CA GLY A 30 3.04 17.23 3.59
C GLY A 30 4.09 16.17 3.26
N LEU A 31 4.71 15.51 4.25
CA LEU A 31 5.76 14.51 4.02
C LEU A 31 5.22 13.13 3.61
N GLY A 32 3.91 12.91 3.72
CA GLY A 32 3.26 11.62 3.41
C GLY A 32 3.77 10.49 4.31
N LEU A 33 3.88 10.74 5.63
CA LEU A 33 4.45 9.78 6.57
C LEU A 33 3.61 8.50 6.67
N GLU A 34 2.28 8.63 6.69
CA GLU A 34 1.35 7.50 6.77
C GLU A 34 1.57 6.52 5.60
N GLN A 35 1.63 7.05 4.37
CA GLN A 35 1.96 6.26 3.19
C GLN A 35 3.31 5.52 3.34
N LYS A 36 4.37 6.23 3.71
CA LYS A 36 5.72 5.66 3.84
C LYS A 36 5.81 4.59 4.94
N VAL A 37 5.11 4.81 6.05
CA VAL A 37 5.01 3.82 7.14
C VAL A 37 4.32 2.57 6.62
N THR A 38 3.18 2.71 5.95
CA THR A 38 2.43 1.58 5.39
C THR A 38 3.24 0.80 4.37
N GLU A 39 3.92 1.48 3.44
CA GLU A 39 4.83 0.86 2.46
C GLU A 39 5.94 0.07 3.17
N ALA A 40 6.63 0.69 4.12
CA ALA A 40 7.72 0.06 4.84
C ALA A 40 7.27 -1.15 5.67
N VAL A 41 6.09 -1.11 6.28
CA VAL A 41 5.54 -2.27 7.02
C VAL A 41 5.28 -3.43 6.06
N ILE A 42 4.61 -3.20 4.93
CA ILE A 42 4.28 -4.25 3.96
C ILE A 42 5.56 -4.85 3.35
N GLU A 43 6.53 -4.01 2.99
CA GLU A 43 7.81 -4.49 2.44
C GLU A 43 8.61 -5.29 3.47
N ARG A 44 8.57 -4.93 4.76
CA ARG A 44 9.18 -5.74 5.82
C ARG A 44 8.49 -7.08 6.01
N VAL A 45 7.16 -7.11 5.91
CA VAL A 45 6.41 -8.38 5.93
C VAL A 45 6.86 -9.29 4.80
N ASP A 46 6.96 -8.73 3.59
CA ASP A 46 7.43 -9.44 2.41
C ASP A 46 8.85 -9.99 2.61
N GLU A 47 9.80 -9.16 3.06
CA GLU A 47 11.18 -9.56 3.36
C GLU A 47 11.25 -10.77 4.30
N GLU A 48 10.55 -10.70 5.44
CA GLU A 48 10.52 -11.81 6.41
C GLU A 48 9.92 -13.08 5.84
N LEU A 49 8.84 -12.99 5.06
CA LEU A 49 8.20 -14.17 4.47
C LEU A 49 9.10 -14.80 3.43
N ILE A 50 9.79 -14.02 2.60
CA ILE A 50 10.74 -14.57 1.63
C ILE A 50 11.91 -15.25 2.36
N GLU A 51 12.39 -14.69 3.45
CA GLU A 51 13.45 -15.33 4.23
C GLU A 51 12.96 -16.63 4.87
N LYS A 52 11.69 -16.73 5.29
CA LYS A 52 11.10 -17.99 5.77
C LYS A 52 11.02 -19.05 4.66
N TYR A 53 10.59 -18.67 3.45
CA TYR A 53 10.47 -19.60 2.32
C TYR A 53 11.82 -19.98 1.70
N CYS A 54 12.62 -18.98 1.34
CA CYS A 54 13.86 -19.15 0.58
C CYS A 54 15.11 -19.19 1.44
N GLY A 55 15.04 -18.81 2.72
CA GLY A 55 16.23 -18.51 3.52
C GLY A 55 16.88 -17.17 3.17
N GLY A 56 17.98 -16.88 3.87
CA GLY A 56 18.76 -15.65 3.68
C GLY A 56 19.20 -15.43 2.23
N LYS A 57 19.22 -14.17 1.81
CA LYS A 57 19.44 -13.75 0.41
C LYS A 57 20.67 -14.36 -0.27
N TYR A 58 21.74 -14.58 0.49
CA TYR A 58 23.01 -15.11 0.00
C TYR A 58 23.38 -16.49 0.56
N ALA A 59 22.40 -17.21 1.12
CA ALA A 59 22.63 -18.56 1.64
C ALA A 59 23.06 -19.51 0.50
N ARG A 60 24.22 -20.17 0.67
CA ARG A 60 24.72 -21.17 -0.29
C ARG A 60 23.79 -22.40 -0.32
N GLY A 61 23.56 -22.96 -1.51
CA GLY A 61 22.75 -24.18 -1.68
C GLY A 61 21.25 -23.98 -1.94
N ASN A 62 20.78 -22.73 -2.08
CA ASN A 62 19.36 -22.43 -2.34
C ASN A 62 18.82 -23.00 -3.67
N SER A 63 19.69 -23.32 -4.64
CA SER A 63 19.27 -23.87 -5.94
C SER A 63 18.62 -25.26 -5.85
N LYS A 64 18.80 -25.99 -4.74
CA LYS A 64 18.22 -27.32 -4.49
C LYS A 64 16.99 -27.33 -3.59
N LYS A 65 16.59 -26.18 -3.03
CA LYS A 65 15.39 -26.10 -2.17
C LYS A 65 14.11 -26.02 -3.01
N ARG A 66 12.99 -26.49 -2.42
CA ARG A 66 11.63 -26.41 -3.00
C ARG A 66 11.29 -24.98 -3.41
N TYR A 67 11.49 -24.02 -2.51
CA TYR A 67 11.18 -22.60 -2.74
C TYR A 67 12.40 -21.81 -3.21
N GLN A 68 12.20 -21.00 -4.26
CA GLN A 68 13.24 -20.16 -4.86
C GLN A 68 12.77 -18.74 -5.11
N ARG A 69 13.66 -17.75 -4.95
CA ARG A 69 13.37 -16.35 -5.30
C ARG A 69 13.13 -16.24 -6.81
N ALA A 70 12.04 -15.60 -7.21
CA ALA A 70 11.56 -15.52 -8.60
C ALA A 70 11.43 -14.07 -9.11
N GLY A 71 12.30 -13.18 -8.62
CA GLY A 71 12.29 -11.75 -8.95
C GLY A 71 11.35 -10.93 -8.06
N SER A 72 11.06 -9.70 -8.50
CA SER A 72 10.17 -8.76 -7.81
C SER A 72 9.12 -8.20 -8.77
N VAL A 73 8.02 -7.68 -8.23
CA VAL A 73 6.95 -6.99 -8.94
C VAL A 73 6.63 -5.68 -8.23
N GLU A 74 6.35 -4.65 -9.02
CA GLU A 74 5.84 -3.39 -8.52
C GLU A 74 4.31 -3.44 -8.45
N ARG A 75 3.73 -3.01 -7.33
CA ARG A 75 2.28 -2.82 -7.16
C ARG A 75 2.01 -1.43 -6.63
N HIS A 76 0.95 -0.81 -7.17
CA HIS A 76 0.55 0.54 -6.79
C HIS A 76 -0.91 0.63 -6.34
N PRO A 77 -1.28 -0.06 -5.23
CA PRO A 77 -2.63 0.03 -4.71
C PRO A 77 -2.91 1.45 -4.18
N VAL A 78 -4.12 1.93 -4.42
CA VAL A 78 -4.63 3.19 -3.84
C VAL A 78 -5.46 2.84 -2.62
N THR A 79 -5.08 3.43 -1.49
CA THR A 79 -5.69 3.26 -0.17
C THR A 79 -6.06 4.64 0.38
N SER A 80 -6.72 4.65 1.54
CA SER A 80 -7.05 5.85 2.32
C SER A 80 -5.84 6.70 2.70
N VAL A 81 -4.67 6.09 2.88
CA VAL A 81 -3.40 6.82 3.14
C VAL A 81 -2.73 7.33 1.85
N GLY A 82 -3.29 7.02 0.68
CA GLY A 82 -2.79 7.41 -0.63
C GLY A 82 -2.40 6.23 -1.53
N LYS A 83 -1.80 6.56 -2.68
CA LYS A 83 -1.27 5.59 -3.64
C LYS A 83 0.07 5.05 -3.16
N LEU A 84 0.10 3.78 -2.76
CA LEU A 84 1.32 3.11 -2.32
C LEU A 84 2.24 2.77 -3.51
N ASN A 85 3.53 2.65 -3.25
CA ASN A 85 4.54 2.17 -4.20
C ASN A 85 5.27 0.99 -3.57
N LEU A 86 4.76 -0.21 -3.82
CA LEU A 86 5.25 -1.43 -3.19
C LEU A 86 6.13 -2.20 -4.16
N ARG A 87 7.32 -2.62 -3.69
CA ARG A 87 8.16 -3.59 -4.40
C ARG A 87 8.14 -4.94 -3.68
N LEU A 88 7.32 -5.85 -4.18
CA LEU A 88 7.06 -7.15 -3.56
C LEU A 88 7.85 -8.26 -4.27
N HIS A 89 8.33 -9.26 -3.55
CA HIS A 89 9.09 -10.34 -4.17
C HIS A 89 8.26 -11.58 -4.45
N ARG A 90 8.63 -12.29 -5.49
CA ARG A 90 7.99 -13.54 -5.89
C ARG A 90 8.80 -14.73 -5.41
N VAL A 91 8.10 -15.80 -5.09
CA VAL A 91 8.69 -17.11 -4.81
C VAL A 91 8.14 -18.12 -5.82
N ARG A 92 9.05 -18.93 -6.37
CA ARG A 92 8.74 -20.10 -7.20
C ARG A 92 8.76 -21.33 -6.30
N ASP A 93 7.66 -22.07 -6.29
CA ASP A 93 7.62 -23.43 -5.80
C ASP A 93 8.02 -24.38 -6.94
N LYS A 94 9.07 -25.19 -6.73
CA LYS A 94 9.55 -26.17 -7.70
C LYS A 94 8.73 -27.45 -7.74
N GLU A 95 8.01 -27.79 -6.67
CA GLU A 95 7.17 -29.00 -6.64
C GLU A 95 5.85 -28.75 -7.36
N GLU A 96 5.26 -27.57 -7.18
CA GLU A 96 4.00 -27.20 -7.84
C GLU A 96 4.17 -26.42 -9.14
N GLU A 97 5.41 -26.08 -9.52
CA GLU A 97 5.76 -25.20 -10.66
C GLU A 97 5.00 -23.85 -10.69
N LYS A 98 4.60 -23.35 -9.51
CA LYS A 98 3.87 -22.08 -9.37
C LYS A 98 4.76 -20.94 -8.91
N ILE A 99 4.40 -19.73 -9.30
CA ILE A 99 5.00 -18.49 -8.81
C ILE A 99 3.92 -17.70 -8.07
N PHE A 100 4.21 -17.33 -6.82
CA PHE A 100 3.28 -16.60 -5.97
C PHE A 100 4.00 -15.46 -5.21
N LEU A 101 3.20 -14.62 -4.56
CA LEU A 101 3.64 -13.51 -3.73
C LEU A 101 3.47 -13.91 -2.26
N PRO A 102 4.55 -14.25 -1.52
CA PRO A 102 4.43 -14.68 -0.14
C PRO A 102 3.70 -13.69 0.76
N VAL A 103 3.84 -12.39 0.49
CA VAL A 103 3.14 -11.33 1.24
C VAL A 103 1.61 -11.51 1.23
N GLU A 104 1.03 -12.13 0.19
CA GLU A 104 -0.41 -12.40 0.11
C GLU A 104 -0.87 -13.45 1.16
N ASP A 105 0.05 -14.18 1.81
CA ASP A 105 -0.26 -15.08 2.93
C ASP A 105 -0.64 -14.31 4.22
N ARG A 106 -0.32 -13.01 4.29
CA ARG A 106 -0.50 -12.18 5.50
C ARG A 106 -1.18 -10.85 5.23
N VAL A 107 -1.05 -10.32 4.03
CA VAL A 107 -1.64 -9.05 3.60
C VAL A 107 -2.56 -9.34 2.44
N GLU A 108 -3.85 -9.17 2.66
CA GLU A 108 -4.85 -9.33 1.62
C GLU A 108 -4.85 -8.09 0.70
N PHE A 109 -4.77 -8.34 -0.60
CA PHE A 109 -4.97 -7.32 -1.63
C PHE A 109 -6.30 -7.61 -2.32
N ASP A 110 -7.01 -6.58 -2.79
CA ASP A 110 -8.21 -6.74 -3.63
C ASP A 110 -7.81 -7.16 -5.06
N GLY A 111 -7.17 -8.33 -5.15
CA GLY A 111 -6.54 -8.90 -6.33
C GLY A 111 -5.58 -7.91 -7.02
N LYS A 112 -5.86 -7.63 -8.29
CA LYS A 112 -5.10 -6.69 -9.13
C LYS A 112 -5.74 -5.30 -9.21
N LYS A 113 -6.80 -5.04 -8.44
CA LYS A 113 -7.49 -3.76 -8.52
C LYS A 113 -6.58 -2.64 -7.98
N VAL A 114 -6.68 -1.48 -8.62
CA VAL A 114 -5.92 -0.29 -8.22
C VAL A 114 -6.40 0.19 -6.87
N TYR A 115 -7.67 0.57 -6.72
CA TYR A 115 -8.16 1.00 -5.43
C TYR A 115 -8.63 -0.18 -4.58
N GLN A 116 -8.17 -0.21 -3.34
CA GLN A 116 -8.47 -1.27 -2.38
C GLN A 116 -9.88 -1.12 -1.79
N GLU A 117 -10.23 -2.07 -0.92
CA GLU A 117 -11.54 -2.17 -0.30
C GLU A 117 -11.91 -0.91 0.50
N ASP A 118 -10.96 -0.35 1.25
CA ASP A 118 -11.16 0.86 2.07
C ASP A 118 -11.64 2.06 1.23
N ILE A 119 -11.00 2.31 0.07
CA ILE A 119 -11.44 3.33 -0.87
C ILE A 119 -12.82 3.02 -1.46
N SER A 120 -13.10 1.73 -1.71
CA SER A 120 -14.41 1.30 -2.21
C SER A 120 -15.50 1.59 -1.20
N MET A 121 -15.26 1.34 0.09
CA MET A 121 -16.17 1.64 1.19
C MET A 121 -16.38 3.15 1.35
N ILE A 122 -15.30 3.96 1.37
CA ILE A 122 -15.39 5.43 1.45
C ILE A 122 -16.18 5.98 0.25
N SER A 123 -15.94 5.45 -0.95
CA SER A 123 -16.66 5.87 -2.16
C SER A 123 -18.16 5.56 -2.06
N ALA A 124 -18.52 4.38 -1.56
CA ALA A 124 -19.90 3.98 -1.38
C ALA A 124 -20.60 4.85 -0.32
N GLU A 125 -19.93 5.12 0.81
CA GLU A 125 -20.47 6.00 1.85
C GLU A 125 -20.75 7.40 1.31
N LEU A 126 -19.79 8.01 0.60
CA LEU A 126 -19.99 9.35 0.01
C LEU A 126 -21.13 9.34 -1.02
N ALA A 127 -21.27 8.28 -1.81
CA ALA A 127 -22.34 8.15 -2.80
C ALA A 127 -23.75 8.02 -2.18
N THR A 128 -23.88 7.61 -0.91
CA THR A 128 -25.19 7.61 -0.23
C THR A 128 -25.67 9.01 0.15
N ARG A 129 -24.75 9.98 0.27
CA ARG A 129 -25.04 11.34 0.76
C ARG A 129 -24.95 12.40 -0.34
N LEU A 130 -24.17 12.15 -1.39
CA LEU A 130 -23.78 13.13 -2.39
C LEU A 130 -24.01 12.60 -3.80
N THR A 131 -24.09 13.53 -4.76
CA THR A 131 -23.98 13.12 -6.17
C THR A 131 -22.58 12.55 -6.41
N TYR A 132 -22.43 11.65 -7.38
CA TYR A 132 -21.11 11.09 -7.70
C TYR A 132 -20.06 12.14 -8.03
N ARG A 133 -20.45 13.31 -8.59
CA ARG A 133 -19.52 14.41 -8.86
C ARG A 133 -19.04 15.07 -7.57
N ASP A 134 -19.95 15.28 -6.63
CA ASP A 134 -19.63 15.90 -5.34
C ASP A 134 -18.85 14.93 -4.44
N ALA A 135 -19.18 13.63 -4.47
CA ALA A 135 -18.40 12.59 -3.81
C ALA A 135 -16.93 12.57 -4.25
N VAL A 136 -16.67 12.74 -5.56
CA VAL A 136 -15.30 12.86 -6.07
C VAL A 136 -14.61 14.12 -5.52
N LYS A 137 -15.33 15.25 -5.50
CA LYS A 137 -14.79 16.52 -5.03
C LYS A 137 -14.44 16.45 -3.53
N GLU A 138 -15.29 15.82 -2.74
CA GLU A 138 -15.08 15.64 -1.30
C GLU A 138 -13.97 14.62 -1.01
N GLY A 139 -14.02 13.45 -1.65
CA GLY A 139 -12.98 12.42 -1.48
C GLY A 139 -11.59 12.93 -1.83
N LYS A 140 -11.46 13.77 -2.86
CA LYS A 140 -10.19 14.42 -3.24
C LYS A 140 -9.61 15.37 -2.20
N GLN A 141 -10.38 15.82 -1.21
CA GLN A 141 -9.85 16.65 -0.12
C GLN A 141 -8.96 15.85 0.83
N PHE A 142 -9.21 14.54 0.94
CA PHE A 142 -8.49 13.65 1.85
C PHE A 142 -7.56 12.69 1.11
N ILE A 143 -7.96 12.23 -0.08
CA ILE A 143 -7.22 11.25 -0.88
C ILE A 143 -7.00 11.83 -2.27
N LYS A 144 -5.75 12.18 -2.59
CA LYS A 144 -5.40 12.83 -3.87
C LYS A 144 -5.83 11.99 -5.10
N ASP A 145 -5.60 10.68 -5.04
CA ASP A 145 -5.89 9.74 -6.12
C ASP A 145 -7.29 9.10 -5.98
N PHE A 146 -8.30 9.87 -5.58
CA PHE A 146 -9.66 9.33 -5.38
C PHE A 146 -10.31 8.83 -6.70
N PRO A 147 -11.17 7.79 -6.66
CA PRO A 147 -11.84 7.26 -7.84
C PRO A 147 -12.65 8.31 -8.61
N SER A 148 -12.80 8.10 -9.93
CA SER A 148 -13.67 8.93 -10.76
C SER A 148 -15.16 8.62 -10.50
N ALA A 149 -16.06 9.55 -10.82
CA ALA A 149 -17.50 9.37 -10.66
C ALA A 149 -18.03 8.09 -11.35
N CYS A 150 -17.51 7.77 -12.53
CA CYS A 150 -17.84 6.53 -13.25
C CYS A 150 -17.34 5.28 -12.50
N THR A 151 -16.16 5.35 -11.89
CA THR A 151 -15.61 4.26 -11.08
C THR A 151 -16.42 4.05 -9.80
N ILE A 152 -16.83 5.14 -9.14
CA ILE A 152 -17.71 5.08 -7.96
C ILE A 152 -19.04 4.43 -8.35
N ASN A 153 -19.68 4.92 -9.42
CA ASN A 153 -20.94 4.36 -9.90
C ASN A 153 -20.84 2.86 -10.19
N ARG A 154 -19.78 2.44 -10.91
CA ARG A 154 -19.55 1.01 -11.18
C ARG A 154 -19.42 0.20 -9.89
N ARG A 155 -18.68 0.69 -8.90
CA ARG A 155 -18.45 -0.02 -7.63
C ARG A 155 -19.68 -0.08 -6.74
N VAL A 156 -20.48 0.98 -6.71
CA VAL A 156 -21.75 0.99 -6.00
C VAL A 156 -22.72 0.01 -6.65
N ILE A 157 -22.76 -0.06 -7.99
CA ILE A 157 -23.60 -1.02 -8.72
C ILE A 157 -23.10 -2.46 -8.54
N ASP A 158 -21.81 -2.71 -8.71
CA ASP A 158 -21.20 -4.05 -8.58
C ASP A 158 -21.25 -4.55 -7.13
N GLY A 159 -21.16 -3.66 -6.13
CA GLY A 159 -21.28 -4.00 -4.71
C GLY A 159 -22.71 -4.23 -4.23
N VAL A 160 -23.72 -3.89 -5.04
CA VAL A 160 -25.14 -4.17 -4.79
C VAL A 160 -25.57 -5.53 -5.38
N HIS A 161 -24.71 -6.16 -6.17
CA HIS A 161 -24.90 -7.52 -6.70
C HIS A 161 -23.77 -8.47 -6.27
N PRO A 162 -23.76 -8.94 -5.01
CA PRO A 162 -23.13 -10.21 -4.65
C PRO A 162 -23.88 -11.41 -5.24
#